data_AF-A0A1F3V9Y4-F1
#
_entry.id   AF-A0A1F3V9Y4-F1
#
_cell.length_a   1.000
_cell.length_b   1.000
_cell.length_c   1.000
_cell.angle_alpha   90.00
_cell.angle_beta   90.00
_cell.angle_gamma   90.00
#
_symmetry.space_group_name_H-M   'P 1'
#
loop_
_entity.id
_entity.type
_entity.pdbx_description
1 polymer ?
#
loop_
_entity_poly.entity_id
_entity_poly.type
_entity_poly.pdbx_seq_one_letter_code
_entity_poly.pdbx_strand_id
1 'polypeptide(L)'
;MIKQLSLSALLALYLTSFCSFAALDGQGTGNGGDVLVCKNPDSSIQSIILYDFYEAKFRHDITLDLDDNSTSLNDKVTSIINKIKRLNPTRATLYEKWWNEFQLPENTLFTSDTLSDIPDTGEVTYPANCEIVQAAHQKKPFSGERRYKIRKDLWDQMDNANKAGLVIHELIYREAKEENAYVHLNSKRVRYLNATFFSNEFNDYTIDKYLYMLAFDVQFSNGEWNSLLTKLLYATYDDNPGIPYIKNEVDFYPNGFLKEMRRVQIPPSSSVSIAGGAIILDNLSGDTPLGDLTFKFYPDGTLEKLGPASYLYAGKLSSKYENPRCTLADWINLHSNGQIKRFFFSDHCVLSNKNIRIEFKKRFVEVNFSPSGYLIGGYDIKSGEINYNNNWYTIKLIVFSKAGDGQIESICLDEDECGPFKQTLFQHENFIGNSKATSACSKKPSEYLESTKQEAIKACNDFLKEKLESADISLFSCPTSCIEEKCDGGGIFSSKKKVVCTAVTKYNSN
;
A
#
# COMPACT_ATOMS: atom_id res chain seq x y z
N MET A 1 -21.74 21.42 68.70
CA MET A 1 -22.70 21.00 67.66
C MET A 1 -22.68 21.86 66.39
N ILE A 2 -22.45 23.17 66.43
CA ILE A 2 -22.50 24.04 65.23
C ILE A 2 -21.35 23.77 64.21
N LYS A 3 -20.18 23.25 64.64
CA LYS A 3 -19.06 22.94 63.72
C LYS A 3 -19.18 21.63 62.93
N GLN A 4 -20.07 20.70 63.31
CA GLN A 4 -20.25 19.44 62.59
C GLN A 4 -21.30 19.54 61.47
N LEU A 5 -22.27 20.46 61.60
CA LEU A 5 -23.29 20.68 60.56
C LEU A 5 -22.74 21.36 59.29
N SER A 6 -21.63 22.11 59.37
CA SER A 6 -21.08 22.81 58.19
C SER A 6 -20.33 21.89 57.24
N LEU A 7 -19.68 20.83 57.73
CA LEU A 7 -18.89 19.92 56.90
C LEU A 7 -19.78 18.96 56.09
N SER A 8 -20.86 18.47 56.70
CA SER A 8 -21.85 17.60 56.03
C SER A 8 -22.56 18.32 54.88
N ALA A 9 -22.90 19.61 55.07
CA ALA A 9 -23.54 20.43 54.04
C ALA A 9 -22.58 20.74 52.88
N LEU A 10 -21.31 21.03 53.16
CA LEU A 10 -20.28 21.23 52.13
C LEU A 10 -19.99 19.95 51.35
N LEU A 11 -19.95 18.79 52.03
CA LEU A 11 -19.75 17.50 51.36
C LEU A 11 -20.97 17.12 50.49
N ALA A 12 -22.19 17.41 50.95
CA ALA A 12 -23.41 17.21 50.16
C ALA A 12 -23.47 18.14 48.95
N LEU A 13 -23.05 19.40 49.08
CA LEU A 13 -22.98 20.37 47.98
C LEU A 13 -21.90 19.99 46.95
N TYR A 14 -20.79 19.40 47.42
CA TYR A 14 -19.74 18.87 46.55
C TYR A 14 -20.22 17.61 45.82
N LEU A 15 -20.88 16.68 46.50
CA LEU A 15 -21.43 15.45 45.91
C LEU A 15 -22.58 15.71 44.93
N THR A 16 -23.43 16.72 45.13
CA THR A 16 -24.45 17.09 44.13
C THR A 16 -23.87 17.76 42.89
N SER A 17 -22.70 18.40 42.99
CA SER A 17 -22.03 19.04 41.86
C SER A 17 -21.41 18.05 40.86
N PHE A 18 -21.13 16.80 41.26
CA PHE A 18 -20.58 15.78 40.35
C PHE A 18 -21.66 14.96 39.62
N CYS A 19 -22.92 14.96 40.09
CA CYS A 19 -23.99 14.20 39.47
C CYS A 19 -24.69 14.90 38.30
N SER A 20 -24.44 16.20 38.07
CA SER A 20 -25.12 16.96 37.00
C SER A 20 -24.55 16.75 35.59
N PHE A 21 -23.45 16.01 35.44
CA PHE A 21 -22.80 15.81 34.12
C PHE A 21 -23.21 14.51 33.40
N ALA A 22 -24.00 13.64 34.02
CA ALA A 22 -24.35 12.34 33.44
C ALA A 22 -25.67 12.32 32.62
N ALA A 23 -26.37 13.46 32.47
CA ALA A 23 -27.69 13.51 31.84
C ALA A 23 -27.74 14.20 30.46
N LEU A 24 -26.60 14.69 29.95
CA LEU A 24 -26.57 15.48 28.69
C LEU A 24 -26.38 14.65 27.42
N ASP A 25 -26.20 13.33 27.52
CA ASP A 25 -25.99 12.44 26.35
C ASP A 25 -27.23 11.59 25.99
N GLY A 26 -28.34 11.77 26.73
CA GLY A 26 -29.56 10.95 26.60
C GLY A 26 -30.67 11.57 25.74
N GLN A 27 -30.67 12.89 25.56
CA GLN A 27 -31.57 13.55 24.63
C GLN A 27 -30.84 13.74 23.32
N GLY A 28 -30.95 12.72 22.45
CA GLY A 28 -30.47 12.77 21.09
C GLY A 28 -30.96 14.04 20.42
N THR A 29 -30.08 15.05 20.36
CA THR A 29 -30.17 16.11 19.38
C THR A 29 -30.13 15.40 18.04
N GLY A 30 -31.34 15.20 17.49
CA GLY A 30 -31.48 14.95 16.07
C GLY A 30 -30.76 16.12 15.41
N ASN A 31 -29.95 15.81 14.42
CA ASN A 31 -29.35 16.81 13.53
C ASN A 31 -29.72 16.31 12.14
N GLY A 32 -29.83 17.20 11.17
CA GLY A 32 -30.09 16.78 9.79
C GLY A 32 -29.89 17.93 8.82
N GLY A 33 -30.19 17.68 7.56
CA GLY A 33 -29.91 18.62 6.50
C GLY A 33 -30.80 19.85 6.52
N ASP A 34 -30.14 20.99 6.40
CA ASP A 34 -30.71 22.31 6.21
C ASP A 34 -30.82 22.67 4.73
N VAL A 35 -31.85 23.42 4.38
CA VAL A 35 -31.96 24.06 3.07
C VAL A 35 -32.17 25.55 3.20
N LEU A 36 -31.64 26.29 2.24
CA LEU A 36 -31.89 27.70 2.05
C LEU A 36 -33.15 27.85 1.18
N VAL A 37 -34.23 28.35 1.79
CA VAL A 37 -35.49 28.66 1.11
C VAL A 37 -35.51 30.15 0.81
N CYS A 38 -35.39 30.52 -0.46
CA CYS A 38 -35.53 31.91 -0.90
C CYS A 38 -36.93 32.15 -1.43
N LYS A 39 -37.53 33.28 -1.04
CA LYS A 39 -38.90 33.64 -1.38
C LYS A 39 -38.95 34.88 -2.26
N ASN A 40 -39.92 34.92 -3.16
CA ASN A 40 -40.31 36.12 -3.88
C ASN A 40 -40.98 37.13 -2.92
N PRO A 41 -41.17 38.40 -3.34
CA PRO A 41 -41.86 39.41 -2.53
C PRO A 41 -43.29 39.03 -2.11
N ASP A 42 -43.96 38.15 -2.87
CA ASP A 42 -45.30 37.63 -2.57
C ASP A 42 -45.28 36.41 -1.61
N SER A 43 -44.12 36.10 -1.03
CA SER A 43 -43.87 34.93 -0.17
C SER A 43 -43.93 33.56 -0.85
N SER A 44 -44.10 33.49 -2.18
CA SER A 44 -43.95 32.23 -2.91
C SER A 44 -42.48 31.77 -2.88
N ILE A 45 -42.26 30.46 -2.82
CA ILE A 45 -40.92 29.88 -2.83
C ILE A 45 -40.32 30.08 -4.22
N GLN A 46 -39.21 30.82 -4.30
CA GLN A 46 -38.45 31.05 -5.51
C GLN A 46 -37.49 29.89 -5.78
N SER A 47 -36.79 29.44 -4.74
CA SER A 47 -35.81 28.36 -4.84
C SER A 47 -35.60 27.68 -3.49
N ILE A 48 -35.31 26.38 -3.54
CA ILE A 48 -34.83 25.60 -2.40
C ILE A 48 -33.47 25.04 -2.77
N ILE A 49 -32.45 25.47 -2.04
CA ILE A 49 -31.06 25.07 -2.28
C ILE A 49 -30.55 24.36 -1.02
N LEU A 50 -29.92 23.20 -1.16
CA LEU A 50 -29.25 22.55 -0.04
C LEU A 50 -28.22 23.50 0.56
N TYR A 51 -28.26 23.69 1.87
CA TYR A 51 -27.40 24.68 2.51
C TYR A 51 -25.91 24.35 2.33
N ASP A 52 -25.56 23.06 2.27
CA ASP A 52 -24.23 22.56 1.92
C ASP A 52 -23.72 23.13 0.59
N PHE A 53 -24.56 23.14 -0.44
CA PHE A 53 -24.23 23.64 -1.78
C PHE A 53 -24.11 25.16 -1.80
N TYR A 54 -24.94 25.85 -1.02
CA TYR A 54 -24.81 27.28 -0.81
C TYR A 54 -23.47 27.62 -0.15
N GLU A 55 -23.11 26.95 0.95
CA GLU A 55 -21.83 27.17 1.62
C GLU A 55 -20.63 26.84 0.74
N ALA A 56 -20.71 25.76 -0.05
CA ALA A 56 -19.67 25.39 -1.01
C ALA A 56 -19.29 26.57 -1.91
N LYS A 57 -20.30 27.18 -2.54
CA LYS A 57 -20.11 28.27 -3.49
C LYS A 57 -19.65 29.57 -2.81
N PHE A 58 -20.28 29.94 -1.70
CA PHE A 58 -20.10 31.28 -1.13
C PHE A 58 -19.03 31.36 -0.03
N ARG A 59 -18.74 30.27 0.67
CA ARG A 59 -17.75 30.23 1.75
C ARG A 59 -16.44 29.56 1.35
N HIS A 60 -16.51 28.57 0.46
CA HIS A 60 -15.37 27.71 0.15
C HIS A 60 -14.87 27.85 -1.29
N ASP A 61 -15.56 28.63 -2.13
CA ASP A 61 -15.25 28.79 -3.56
C ASP A 61 -15.18 27.45 -4.32
N ILE A 62 -15.98 26.46 -3.88
CA ILE A 62 -16.03 25.13 -4.48
C ILE A 62 -16.95 25.16 -5.70
N THR A 63 -16.43 24.71 -6.85
CA THR A 63 -17.23 24.55 -8.07
C THR A 63 -17.97 23.22 -8.06
N LEU A 64 -19.30 23.27 -7.91
CA LEU A 64 -20.17 22.11 -7.91
C LEU A 64 -20.43 21.56 -9.33
N ASP A 65 -20.48 20.23 -9.41
CA ASP A 65 -20.86 19.41 -10.56
C ASP A 65 -22.24 18.79 -10.29
N LEU A 66 -23.30 19.58 -10.50
CA LEU A 66 -24.69 19.16 -10.28
C LEU A 66 -25.35 18.57 -11.54
N ASP A 67 -24.69 18.71 -12.70
CA ASP A 67 -25.21 18.46 -14.04
C ASP A 67 -24.63 17.18 -14.69
N ASP A 68 -24.61 16.07 -13.95
CA ASP A 68 -24.08 14.78 -14.40
C ASP A 68 -24.93 14.05 -15.49
N ASN A 69 -25.79 14.77 -16.22
CA ASN A 69 -26.82 14.28 -17.16
C ASN A 69 -27.84 13.28 -16.57
N SER A 70 -27.66 12.86 -15.32
CA SER A 70 -28.57 12.00 -14.60
C SER A 70 -29.85 12.77 -14.28
N THR A 71 -30.98 12.19 -14.67
CA THR A 71 -32.29 12.82 -14.49
C THR A 71 -32.99 12.34 -13.23
N SER A 72 -32.64 11.17 -12.68
CA SER A 72 -33.31 10.58 -11.51
C SER A 72 -32.51 10.79 -10.21
N LEU A 73 -33.22 10.85 -9.08
CA LEU A 73 -32.59 10.91 -7.76
C LEU A 73 -31.65 9.71 -7.52
N ASN A 74 -32.11 8.49 -7.85
CA ASN A 74 -31.35 7.27 -7.62
C ASN A 74 -30.03 7.28 -8.40
N ASP A 75 -30.07 7.70 -9.66
CA ASP A 75 -28.90 7.74 -10.52
C ASP A 75 -27.91 8.81 -10.02
N LYS A 76 -28.38 9.98 -9.54
CA LYS A 76 -27.51 11.00 -8.92
C LYS A 76 -26.84 10.51 -7.63
N VAL A 77 -27.59 9.90 -6.71
CA VAL A 77 -27.02 9.34 -5.47
C VAL A 77 -26.00 8.25 -5.79
N THR A 78 -26.32 7.35 -6.73
CA THR A 78 -25.43 6.27 -7.18
C THR A 78 -24.17 6.82 -7.86
N SER A 79 -24.30 7.86 -8.68
CA SER A 79 -23.18 8.57 -9.34
C SER A 79 -22.18 9.09 -8.30
N ILE A 80 -22.65 9.77 -7.26
CA ILE A 80 -21.79 10.27 -6.17
C ILE A 80 -21.13 9.14 -5.39
N ILE A 81 -21.88 8.10 -5.03
CA ILE A 81 -21.34 6.92 -4.35
C ILE A 81 -20.25 6.24 -5.21
N ASN A 82 -20.44 6.16 -6.52
CA ASN A 82 -19.43 5.62 -7.44
C ASN A 82 -18.18 6.50 -7.51
N LYS A 83 -18.31 7.84 -7.45
CA LYS A 83 -17.16 8.75 -7.33
C LYS A 83 -16.38 8.45 -6.04
N ILE A 84 -17.06 8.24 -4.92
CA ILE A 84 -16.44 7.89 -3.63
C ILE A 84 -15.72 6.54 -3.72
N LYS A 85 -16.35 5.53 -4.36
CA LYS A 85 -15.84 4.16 -4.50
C LYS A 85 -14.44 4.08 -5.11
N ARG A 86 -14.08 5.03 -5.99
CA ARG A 86 -12.73 5.13 -6.58
C ARG A 86 -11.64 5.31 -5.54
N LEU A 87 -11.93 6.03 -4.45
CA LEU A 87 -10.96 6.42 -3.42
C LEU A 87 -11.19 5.68 -2.10
N ASN A 88 -12.44 5.32 -1.79
CA ASN A 88 -12.81 4.65 -0.54
C ASN A 88 -13.93 3.62 -0.79
N PRO A 89 -13.60 2.44 -1.35
CA PRO A 89 -14.54 1.36 -1.60
C PRO A 89 -15.38 0.96 -0.39
N THR A 90 -14.78 0.89 0.80
CA THR A 90 -15.47 0.47 2.03
C THR A 90 -16.56 1.47 2.42
N ARG A 91 -16.23 2.77 2.42
CA ARG A 91 -17.23 3.83 2.67
C ARG A 91 -18.32 3.84 1.61
N ALA A 92 -17.97 3.66 0.33
CA ALA A 92 -18.96 3.60 -0.74
C ALA A 92 -19.93 2.42 -0.53
N THR A 93 -19.46 1.21 -0.22
CA THR A 93 -20.32 0.07 0.09
C THR A 93 -21.20 0.32 1.31
N LEU A 94 -20.69 0.98 2.34
CA LEU A 94 -21.49 1.38 3.50
C LEU A 94 -22.61 2.36 3.10
N TYR A 95 -22.31 3.34 2.25
CA TYR A 95 -23.28 4.31 1.76
C TYR A 95 -24.28 3.68 0.78
N GLU A 96 -23.88 2.74 -0.08
CA GLU A 96 -24.79 1.95 -0.92
C GLU A 96 -25.82 1.22 -0.04
N LYS A 97 -25.36 0.56 1.02
CA LYS A 97 -26.25 -0.10 2.00
C LYS A 97 -27.21 0.89 2.64
N TRP A 98 -26.71 2.02 3.14
CA TRP A 98 -27.56 3.00 3.83
C TRP A 98 -28.48 3.75 2.88
N TRP A 99 -28.11 3.94 1.61
CA TRP A 99 -29.01 4.45 0.58
C TRP A 99 -30.18 3.49 0.34
N ASN A 100 -29.90 2.18 0.25
CA ASN A 100 -30.97 1.18 0.16
C ASN A 100 -31.87 1.20 1.40
N GLU A 101 -31.29 1.34 2.60
CA GLU A 101 -32.07 1.50 3.83
C GLU A 101 -32.91 2.79 3.82
N PHE A 102 -32.36 3.92 3.37
CA PHE A 102 -33.04 5.22 3.32
C PHE A 102 -34.31 5.19 2.45
N GLN A 103 -34.32 4.40 1.38
CA GLN A 103 -35.48 4.26 0.50
C GLN A 103 -36.65 3.50 1.13
N LEU A 104 -36.41 2.76 2.23
CA LEU A 104 -37.42 1.93 2.85
C LEU A 104 -38.36 2.73 3.77
N PRO A 105 -39.70 2.54 3.68
CA PRO A 105 -40.68 3.25 4.52
C PRO A 105 -40.54 3.01 6.03
N GLU A 106 -39.91 1.93 6.44
CA GLU A 106 -39.58 1.62 7.85
C GLU A 106 -38.40 2.43 8.38
N ASN A 107 -37.57 3.02 7.51
CA ASN A 107 -36.43 3.85 7.89
C ASN A 107 -36.69 5.35 7.69
N THR A 108 -37.53 5.73 6.73
CA THR A 108 -37.76 7.12 6.34
C THR A 108 -39.24 7.51 6.39
N LEU A 109 -39.55 8.61 7.07
CA LEU A 109 -40.87 9.24 7.10
C LEU A 109 -40.84 10.56 6.33
N PHE A 110 -41.63 10.66 5.27
CA PHE A 110 -41.97 11.95 4.68
C PHE A 110 -43.17 12.54 5.43
N THR A 111 -42.97 13.64 6.13
CA THR A 111 -44.02 14.29 6.95
C THR A 111 -44.35 15.69 6.44
N SER A 112 -45.60 16.12 6.62
CA SER A 112 -46.04 17.51 6.44
C SER A 112 -45.76 18.39 7.66
N ASP A 113 -45.34 17.79 8.77
CA ASP A 113 -45.03 18.52 10.00
C ASP A 113 -43.81 19.42 9.79
N THR A 114 -43.80 20.55 10.49
CA THR A 114 -42.59 21.34 10.62
C THR A 114 -41.58 20.58 11.49
N LEU A 115 -40.33 20.55 11.05
CA LEU A 115 -39.23 20.01 11.83
C LEU A 115 -38.67 21.14 12.70
N SER A 116 -38.44 20.86 13.99
CA SER A 116 -37.79 21.83 14.86
C SER A 116 -36.39 22.13 14.35
N ASP A 117 -36.03 23.41 14.33
CA ASP A 117 -34.68 23.85 14.04
C ASP A 117 -33.69 23.24 15.03
N ILE A 118 -32.57 22.73 14.52
CA ILE A 118 -31.49 22.18 15.33
C ILE A 118 -30.33 23.16 15.22
N PRO A 119 -29.84 23.73 16.33
CA PRO A 119 -28.84 24.80 16.28
C PRO A 119 -27.42 24.24 16.01
N ASP A 120 -27.24 23.55 14.88
CA ASP A 120 -25.97 22.97 14.43
C ASP A 120 -25.42 23.61 13.14
N THR A 121 -26.12 24.62 12.62
CA THR A 121 -25.66 25.36 11.44
C THR A 121 -24.44 26.25 11.75
N GLY A 122 -24.36 26.76 13.00
CA GLY A 122 -23.34 27.70 13.46
C GLY A 122 -23.62 29.14 13.01
N GLU A 123 -22.57 29.97 12.86
CA GLU A 123 -22.71 31.32 12.29
C GLU A 123 -23.10 31.22 10.81
N VAL A 124 -24.22 31.86 10.45
CA VAL A 124 -24.84 31.78 9.12
C VAL A 124 -25.00 33.16 8.50
N THR A 125 -24.77 33.23 7.18
CA THR A 125 -24.96 34.42 6.36
C THR A 125 -25.63 33.97 5.08
N TYR A 126 -26.75 34.59 4.72
CA TYR A 126 -27.50 34.28 3.51
C TYR A 126 -28.16 35.54 2.94
N PRO A 127 -28.60 35.53 1.67
CA PRO A 127 -29.19 36.70 1.04
C PRO A 127 -30.47 37.16 1.74
N ALA A 128 -30.82 38.43 1.57
CA ALA A 128 -32.13 38.93 1.97
C ALA A 128 -33.25 38.12 1.29
N ASN A 129 -34.36 37.93 2.00
CA ASN A 129 -35.52 37.12 1.58
C ASN A 129 -35.27 35.59 1.49
N CYS A 130 -34.14 35.12 2.02
CA CYS A 130 -33.92 33.70 2.24
C CYS A 130 -33.98 33.38 3.74
N GLU A 131 -34.31 32.13 4.07
CA GLU A 131 -34.24 31.60 5.42
C GLU A 131 -33.66 30.18 5.38
N ILE A 132 -32.94 29.80 6.43
CA ILE A 132 -32.48 28.43 6.62
C ILE A 132 -33.62 27.66 7.28
N VAL A 133 -33.97 26.52 6.69
CA VAL A 133 -35.07 25.67 7.14
C VAL A 133 -34.60 24.23 7.21
N GLN A 134 -34.85 23.59 8.35
CA GLN A 134 -34.60 22.17 8.54
C GLN A 134 -35.43 21.32 7.57
N ALA A 135 -34.79 20.60 6.66
CA ALA A 135 -35.46 19.72 5.70
C ALA A 135 -35.47 18.25 6.13
N ALA A 136 -34.46 17.82 6.89
CA ALA A 136 -34.35 16.46 7.39
C ALA A 136 -34.00 16.44 8.88
N HIS A 137 -34.49 15.43 9.60
CA HIS A 137 -34.01 15.05 10.93
C HIS A 137 -33.49 13.63 10.88
N GLN A 138 -32.27 13.41 11.36
CA GLN A 138 -31.73 12.09 11.61
C GLN A 138 -31.55 11.84 13.10
N LYS A 139 -32.05 10.69 13.56
CA LYS A 139 -31.80 10.17 14.91
C LYS A 139 -31.47 8.69 14.89
N LYS A 140 -30.74 8.23 15.91
CA LYS A 140 -30.59 6.78 16.15
C LYS A 140 -31.97 6.24 16.53
N PRO A 141 -32.56 5.34 15.74
CA PRO A 141 -33.93 4.89 15.99
C PRO A 141 -33.99 4.04 17.27
N PHE A 142 -35.00 4.28 18.11
CA PHE A 142 -35.47 3.27 19.06
C PHE A 142 -36.40 2.27 18.35
N SER A 143 -36.72 1.15 18.99
CA SER A 143 -37.60 0.13 18.38
C SER A 143 -38.91 0.74 17.85
N GLY A 144 -39.18 0.54 16.55
CA GLY A 144 -40.35 1.06 15.84
C GLY A 144 -40.24 2.52 15.37
N GLU A 145 -39.18 3.24 15.73
CA GLU A 145 -38.92 4.58 15.20
C GLU A 145 -38.17 4.55 13.87
N ARG A 146 -38.47 5.53 13.03
CA ARG A 146 -37.73 5.77 11.79
C ARG A 146 -36.48 6.59 12.07
N ARG A 147 -35.41 6.28 11.35
CA ARG A 147 -34.13 6.99 11.44
C ARG A 147 -34.22 8.40 10.85
N TYR A 148 -34.88 8.52 9.70
CA TYR A 148 -34.98 9.76 8.95
C TYR A 148 -36.43 10.28 8.97
N LYS A 149 -36.60 11.58 9.23
CA LYS A 149 -37.84 12.31 8.99
C LYS A 149 -37.55 13.45 8.03
N ILE A 150 -38.26 13.50 6.91
CA ILE A 150 -38.03 14.47 5.83
C ILE A 150 -39.29 15.33 5.68
N ARG A 151 -39.12 16.65 5.59
CA ARG A 151 -40.21 17.57 5.25
C ARG A 151 -40.66 17.35 3.82
N LYS A 152 -41.85 16.79 3.67
CA LYS A 152 -42.42 16.40 2.38
C LYS A 152 -42.62 17.60 1.46
N ASP A 153 -43.08 18.72 2.00
CA ASP A 153 -43.37 19.93 1.23
C ASP A 153 -42.11 20.58 0.63
N LEU A 154 -40.99 20.59 1.38
CA LEU A 154 -39.70 21.03 0.88
C LEU A 154 -39.12 20.00 -0.10
N TRP A 155 -39.16 18.72 0.27
CA TRP A 155 -38.67 17.63 -0.57
C TRP A 155 -39.34 17.63 -1.94
N ASP A 156 -40.66 17.69 -2.02
CA ASP A 156 -41.37 17.65 -3.31
C ASP A 156 -40.99 18.80 -4.24
N GLN A 157 -40.59 19.96 -3.68
CA GLN A 157 -40.17 21.16 -4.42
C GLN A 157 -38.67 21.20 -4.76
N MET A 158 -37.83 20.39 -4.11
CA MET A 158 -36.41 20.28 -4.47
C MET A 158 -36.23 19.57 -5.82
N ASP A 159 -35.27 20.04 -6.62
CA ASP A 159 -34.78 19.27 -7.75
C ASP A 159 -34.01 18.01 -7.29
N ASN A 160 -33.70 17.12 -8.23
CA ASN A 160 -33.03 15.86 -7.90
C ASN A 160 -31.58 16.05 -7.43
N ALA A 161 -30.90 17.15 -7.77
CA ALA A 161 -29.56 17.42 -7.29
C ALA A 161 -29.56 17.78 -5.79
N ASN A 162 -30.47 18.67 -5.38
CA ASN A 162 -30.65 19.05 -3.99
C ASN A 162 -31.16 17.88 -3.14
N LYS A 163 -32.06 17.04 -3.68
CA LYS A 163 -32.48 15.78 -3.03
C LYS A 163 -31.31 14.82 -2.85
N ALA A 164 -30.49 14.61 -3.88
CA ALA A 164 -29.33 13.73 -3.80
C ALA A 164 -28.33 14.26 -2.78
N GLY A 165 -28.05 15.56 -2.79
CA GLY A 165 -27.18 16.21 -1.81
C GLY A 165 -27.71 16.06 -0.38
N LEU A 166 -29.03 16.22 -0.16
CA LEU A 166 -29.64 16.00 1.15
C LEU A 166 -29.47 14.55 1.59
N VAL A 167 -29.71 13.58 0.71
CA VAL A 167 -29.52 12.16 1.04
C VAL A 167 -28.07 11.88 1.43
N ILE A 168 -27.10 12.29 0.60
CA ILE A 168 -25.68 12.06 0.88
C ILE A 168 -25.24 12.77 2.17
N HIS A 169 -25.77 13.96 2.45
CA HIS A 169 -25.59 14.63 3.74
C HIS A 169 -25.98 13.70 4.89
N GLU A 170 -27.20 13.14 4.88
CA GLU A 170 -27.65 12.25 5.95
C GLU A 170 -26.76 11.01 6.06
N LEU A 171 -26.30 10.43 4.96
CA LEU A 171 -25.39 9.27 4.98
C LEU A 171 -24.04 9.61 5.65
N ILE A 172 -23.42 10.72 5.26
CA ILE A 172 -22.17 11.20 5.87
C ILE A 172 -22.41 11.52 7.35
N TYR A 173 -23.54 12.17 7.65
CA TYR A 173 -23.89 12.57 9.00
C TYR A 173 -24.10 11.36 9.92
N ARG A 174 -24.68 10.28 9.40
CA ARG A 174 -24.78 8.99 10.09
C ARG A 174 -23.41 8.42 10.43
N GLU A 175 -22.48 8.41 9.48
CA GLU A 175 -21.10 7.95 9.73
C GLU A 175 -20.43 8.79 10.82
N ALA A 176 -20.47 10.11 10.70
CA ALA A 176 -19.89 11.04 11.67
C ALA A 176 -20.40 10.80 13.11
N LYS A 177 -21.72 10.57 13.26
CA LYS A 177 -22.34 10.26 14.55
C LYS A 177 -21.99 8.87 15.08
N GLU A 178 -21.94 7.86 14.21
CA GLU A 178 -21.64 6.47 14.60
C GLU A 178 -20.16 6.28 14.93
N GLU A 179 -19.27 7.09 14.34
CA GLU A 179 -17.83 7.04 14.57
C GLU A 179 -17.41 7.80 15.85
N ASN A 180 -17.69 9.11 15.93
CA ASN A 180 -17.25 9.92 17.06
C ASN A 180 -18.09 11.20 17.23
N ALA A 181 -19.23 11.07 17.90
CA ALA A 181 -20.15 12.17 18.17
C ALA A 181 -19.48 13.38 18.89
N TYR A 182 -18.40 13.16 19.65
CA TYR A 182 -17.68 14.23 20.34
C TYR A 182 -16.85 15.12 19.40
N VAL A 183 -16.45 14.61 18.23
CA VAL A 183 -15.68 15.38 17.24
C VAL A 183 -16.61 16.18 16.31
N HIS A 184 -17.80 15.64 16.03
CA HIS A 184 -18.77 16.24 15.11
C HIS A 184 -19.92 16.93 15.86
N LEU A 185 -19.57 17.92 16.69
CA LEU A 185 -20.53 18.68 17.50
C LEU A 185 -21.57 19.45 16.65
N ASN A 186 -21.28 19.68 15.37
CA ASN A 186 -22.15 20.35 14.42
C ASN A 186 -21.97 19.77 13.02
N SER A 187 -22.85 20.14 12.08
CA SER A 187 -22.84 19.59 10.73
C SER A 187 -21.86 20.30 9.76
N LYS A 188 -21.12 21.34 10.17
CA LYS A 188 -20.23 22.12 9.26
C LYS A 188 -19.28 21.24 8.44
N ARG A 189 -18.64 20.26 9.09
CA ARG A 189 -17.69 19.34 8.43
C ARG A 189 -18.38 18.35 7.51
N VAL A 190 -19.58 17.93 7.87
CA VAL A 190 -20.41 17.06 7.03
C VAL A 190 -20.86 17.81 5.79
N ARG A 191 -21.28 19.08 5.92
CA ARG A 191 -21.65 19.93 4.78
C ARG A 191 -20.48 20.18 3.84
N TYR A 192 -19.29 20.45 4.37
CA TYR A 192 -18.07 20.58 3.56
C TYR A 192 -17.72 19.28 2.81
N LEU A 193 -17.80 18.12 3.47
CA LEU A 193 -17.55 16.83 2.83
C LEU A 193 -18.56 16.54 1.72
N ASN A 194 -19.85 16.77 2.01
CA ASN A 194 -20.93 16.58 1.06
C ASN A 194 -20.74 17.46 -0.18
N ALA A 195 -20.54 18.77 0.02
CA ALA A 195 -20.21 19.70 -1.06
C ALA A 195 -19.00 19.25 -1.89
N THR A 196 -17.95 18.74 -1.23
CA THR A 196 -16.77 18.24 -1.92
C THR A 196 -17.10 17.05 -2.82
N PHE A 197 -17.91 16.08 -2.37
CA PHE A 197 -18.32 14.94 -3.22
C PHE A 197 -19.10 15.35 -4.46
N PHE A 198 -19.84 16.46 -4.38
CA PHE A 198 -20.56 17.06 -5.50
C PHE A 198 -19.70 18.06 -6.30
N SER A 199 -18.39 18.18 -6.06
CA SER A 199 -17.53 19.13 -6.78
C SER A 199 -16.86 18.50 -8.01
N ASN A 200 -16.50 19.36 -8.97
CA ASN A 200 -15.62 18.95 -10.08
C ASN A 200 -14.23 18.55 -9.58
N GLU A 201 -13.73 19.26 -8.58
CA GLU A 201 -12.40 19.05 -8.02
C GLU A 201 -12.22 17.63 -7.46
N PHE A 202 -13.26 17.04 -6.89
CA PHE A 202 -13.21 15.69 -6.34
C PHE A 202 -12.90 14.62 -7.39
N ASN A 203 -13.24 14.85 -8.66
CA ASN A 203 -12.86 13.94 -9.75
C ASN A 203 -11.33 13.80 -9.89
N ASP A 204 -10.58 14.85 -9.53
CA ASP A 204 -9.12 14.90 -9.62
C ASP A 204 -8.42 14.54 -8.30
N TYR A 205 -9.16 14.18 -7.26
CA TYR A 205 -8.55 13.81 -5.98
C TYR A 205 -7.72 12.53 -6.15
N THR A 206 -6.48 12.59 -5.63
CA THR A 206 -5.67 11.41 -5.31
C THR A 206 -6.08 10.85 -3.95
N ILE A 207 -5.68 9.62 -3.66
CA ILE A 207 -5.93 9.00 -2.35
C ILE A 207 -5.33 9.83 -1.22
N ASP A 208 -4.14 10.40 -1.41
CA ASP A 208 -3.47 11.23 -0.41
C ASP A 208 -4.25 12.52 -0.12
N LYS A 209 -4.69 13.24 -1.17
CA LYS A 209 -5.50 14.47 -1.00
C LYS A 209 -6.82 14.17 -0.29
N TYR A 210 -7.43 13.03 -0.61
CA TYR A 210 -8.65 12.57 0.04
C TYR A 210 -8.44 12.26 1.53
N LEU A 211 -7.40 11.50 1.87
CA LEU A 211 -7.07 11.17 3.27
C LEU A 211 -6.70 12.42 4.06
N TYR A 212 -5.99 13.38 3.43
CA TYR A 212 -5.70 14.67 4.03
C TYR A 212 -6.98 15.40 4.41
N MET A 213 -7.91 15.56 3.46
CA MET A 213 -9.20 16.19 3.70
C MET A 213 -9.95 15.46 4.83
N LEU A 214 -9.98 14.12 4.82
CA LEU A 214 -10.62 13.34 5.88
C LEU A 214 -10.04 13.59 7.26
N ALA A 215 -8.72 13.62 7.38
CA ALA A 215 -8.03 13.78 8.66
C ALA A 215 -8.11 15.23 9.18
N PHE A 216 -7.87 16.21 8.31
CA PHE A 216 -7.63 17.59 8.74
C PHE A 216 -8.84 18.51 8.58
N ASP A 217 -9.56 18.41 7.46
CA ASP A 217 -10.67 19.33 7.16
C ASP A 217 -11.96 18.85 7.83
N VAL A 218 -12.26 17.55 7.69
CA VAL A 218 -13.54 16.98 8.17
C VAL A 218 -13.40 16.14 9.43
N GLN A 219 -12.18 15.80 9.84
CA GLN A 219 -11.84 15.10 11.08
C GLN A 219 -12.55 13.76 11.30
N PHE A 220 -12.71 12.97 10.24
CA PHE A 220 -13.08 11.56 10.39
C PHE A 220 -11.91 10.81 11.02
N SER A 221 -12.20 9.85 11.90
CA SER A 221 -11.15 9.10 12.62
C SER A 221 -10.61 7.92 11.82
N ASN A 222 -11.29 7.51 10.76
CA ASN A 222 -10.92 6.42 9.88
C ASN A 222 -10.91 6.85 8.41
N GLY A 223 -10.00 6.23 7.65
CA GLY A 223 -9.90 6.32 6.20
C GLY A 223 -9.51 4.97 5.61
N GLU A 224 -9.45 4.89 4.29
CA GLU A 224 -8.99 3.69 3.57
C GLU A 224 -7.85 4.09 2.64
N TRP A 225 -6.72 3.39 2.70
CA TRP A 225 -5.60 3.55 1.77
C TRP A 225 -5.29 2.21 1.11
N ASN A 226 -5.48 2.08 -0.20
CA ASN A 226 -5.29 0.81 -0.93
C ASN A 226 -5.96 -0.40 -0.25
N SER A 227 -7.21 -0.23 0.19
CA SER A 227 -7.97 -1.26 0.93
C SER A 227 -7.44 -1.64 2.31
N LEU A 228 -6.53 -0.84 2.86
CA LEU A 228 -6.15 -0.87 4.26
C LEU A 228 -6.96 0.16 5.04
N LEU A 229 -7.66 -0.31 6.08
CA LEU A 229 -8.28 0.59 7.04
C LEU A 229 -7.16 1.29 7.81
N THR A 230 -7.17 2.63 7.75
CA THR A 230 -6.20 3.46 8.45
C THR A 230 -6.93 4.34 9.46
N LYS A 231 -6.38 4.40 10.67
CA LYS A 231 -6.83 5.36 11.67
C LYS A 231 -6.20 6.70 11.31
N LEU A 232 -7.01 7.73 11.10
CA LEU A 232 -6.56 9.08 10.78
C LEU A 232 -6.30 9.89 12.05
N LEU A 233 -7.23 9.78 12.99
CA LEU A 233 -7.23 10.51 14.25
C LEU A 233 -7.46 9.55 15.41
N TYR A 234 -6.81 9.79 16.55
CA TYR A 234 -7.24 9.17 17.79
C TYR A 234 -7.25 10.15 18.96
N ALA A 235 -8.29 10.01 19.78
CA ALA A 235 -8.39 10.68 21.06
C ALA A 235 -7.48 9.97 22.08
N THR A 236 -6.46 10.67 22.58
CA THR A 236 -5.79 10.34 23.84
C THR A 236 -6.38 11.15 24.97
N TYR A 237 -6.51 10.55 26.14
CA TYR A 237 -6.62 11.32 27.37
C TYR A 237 -5.19 11.59 27.84
N ASP A 238 -4.81 12.87 27.87
CA ASP A 238 -3.66 13.29 28.68
C ASP A 238 -4.00 13.06 30.16
N ASP A 239 -3.01 13.06 31.06
CA ASP A 239 -3.21 12.95 32.51
C ASP A 239 -4.06 14.11 33.09
N ASN A 240 -4.42 15.10 32.26
CA ASN A 240 -5.43 16.12 32.55
C ASN A 240 -6.86 15.62 32.24
N PRO A 241 -7.70 15.39 33.27
CA PRO A 241 -9.05 14.91 33.08
C PRO A 241 -9.94 16.03 32.51
N GLY A 242 -10.33 15.92 31.23
CA GLY A 242 -11.47 16.69 30.73
C GLY A 242 -11.59 16.87 29.22
N ILE A 243 -10.48 16.85 28.46
CA ILE A 243 -10.53 17.01 27.00
C ILE A 243 -9.56 16.01 26.34
N PRO A 244 -10.04 15.08 25.51
CA PRO A 244 -9.15 14.21 24.76
C PRO A 244 -8.30 15.05 23.79
N TYR A 245 -6.98 14.89 23.87
CA TYR A 245 -6.06 15.39 22.85
C TYR A 245 -6.18 14.51 21.60
N ILE A 246 -6.53 15.11 20.47
CA ILE A 246 -6.60 14.43 19.18
C ILE A 246 -5.21 14.43 18.56
N LYS A 247 -4.64 13.24 18.36
CA LYS A 247 -3.35 13.08 17.67
C LYS A 247 -3.57 12.46 16.30
N ASN A 248 -2.86 13.00 15.30
CA ASN A 248 -2.85 12.44 13.95
C ASN A 248 -1.99 11.19 13.92
N GLU A 249 -2.54 10.11 13.37
CA GLU A 249 -1.78 8.91 13.03
C GLU A 249 -1.28 8.98 11.58
N VAL A 250 -1.70 9.99 10.83
CA VAL A 250 -1.27 10.25 9.46
C VAL A 250 -0.61 11.62 9.35
N ASP A 251 0.61 11.63 8.83
CA ASP A 251 1.38 12.83 8.53
C ASP A 251 1.52 12.99 7.00
N PHE A 252 1.56 14.24 6.54
CA PHE A 252 1.70 14.59 5.12
C PHE A 252 2.91 15.53 4.91
N TYR A 253 3.46 15.52 3.69
CA TYR A 253 4.41 16.50 3.22
C TYR A 253 3.72 17.82 2.85
N PRO A 254 4.45 18.96 2.77
CA PRO A 254 3.86 20.24 2.35
C PRO A 254 3.21 20.24 0.96
N ASN A 255 3.61 19.30 0.09
CA ASN A 255 3.04 19.12 -1.24
C ASN A 255 1.76 18.24 -1.24
N GLY A 256 1.27 17.84 -0.07
CA GLY A 256 0.05 17.05 0.10
C GLY A 256 0.22 15.54 -0.06
N PHE A 257 1.42 15.05 -0.41
CA PHE A 257 1.68 13.61 -0.43
C PHE A 257 1.77 13.05 0.98
N LEU A 258 1.32 11.80 1.11
CA LEU A 258 1.42 11.06 2.36
C LEU A 258 2.88 10.93 2.78
N LYS A 259 3.18 11.19 4.06
CA LYS A 259 4.53 11.10 4.63
C LYS A 259 4.66 9.90 5.54
N GLU A 260 3.70 9.72 6.44
CA GLU A 260 3.69 8.63 7.40
C GLU A 260 2.25 8.24 7.73
N MET A 261 1.94 6.94 7.81
CA MET A 261 0.72 6.42 8.43
C MET A 261 1.13 5.50 9.56
N ARG A 262 0.53 5.62 10.72
CA ARG A 262 0.75 4.78 11.89
C ARG A 262 -0.53 4.01 12.19
N ARG A 263 -0.41 2.89 12.92
CA ARG A 263 -1.55 2.06 13.37
C ARG A 263 -2.47 1.58 12.25
N VAL A 264 -1.90 1.26 11.10
CA VAL A 264 -2.68 0.70 9.99
C VAL A 264 -3.01 -0.74 10.30
N GLN A 265 -4.29 -1.11 10.17
CA GLN A 265 -4.79 -2.44 10.48
C GLN A 265 -4.99 -3.25 9.20
N ILE A 266 -4.43 -4.47 9.18
CA ILE A 266 -4.68 -5.45 8.12
C ILE A 266 -5.77 -6.41 8.60
N PRO A 267 -6.95 -6.46 7.96
CA PRO A 267 -8.00 -7.37 8.33
C PRO A 267 -7.53 -8.84 8.36
N PRO A 268 -8.06 -9.69 9.26
CA PRO A 268 -7.80 -11.12 9.23
C PRO A 268 -8.12 -11.73 7.86
N SER A 269 -7.31 -12.69 7.41
CA SER A 269 -7.49 -13.38 6.11
C SER A 269 -7.44 -12.48 4.86
N SER A 270 -6.92 -11.25 4.99
CA SER A 270 -6.63 -10.39 3.84
C SER A 270 -5.18 -10.53 3.40
N SER A 271 -4.97 -10.51 2.08
CA SER A 271 -3.66 -10.31 1.48
C SER A 271 -3.62 -8.91 0.89
N VAL A 272 -2.56 -8.17 1.20
CA VAL A 272 -2.43 -6.78 0.76
C VAL A 272 -1.17 -6.66 -0.05
N SER A 273 -1.35 -6.26 -1.31
CA SER A 273 -0.24 -5.97 -2.20
C SER A 273 0.17 -4.51 -2.07
N ILE A 274 1.41 -4.28 -1.69
CA ILE A 274 1.98 -2.94 -1.55
C ILE A 274 3.13 -2.78 -2.56
N ALA A 275 3.34 -1.54 -3.00
CA ALA A 275 4.38 -1.17 -3.97
C ALA A 275 4.26 -1.93 -5.30
N GLY A 276 3.04 -1.97 -5.87
CA GLY A 276 2.80 -2.52 -7.22
C GLY A 276 3.04 -4.02 -7.35
N GLY A 277 2.73 -4.83 -6.33
CA GLY A 277 2.95 -6.28 -6.37
C GLY A 277 4.23 -6.77 -5.69
N ALA A 278 5.12 -5.86 -5.28
CA ALA A 278 6.45 -6.23 -4.79
C ALA A 278 6.41 -6.86 -3.39
N ILE A 279 5.51 -6.39 -2.52
CA ILE A 279 5.30 -6.95 -1.19
C ILE A 279 3.86 -7.44 -1.11
N ILE A 280 3.70 -8.73 -0.83
CA ILE A 280 2.41 -9.30 -0.43
C ILE A 280 2.50 -9.57 1.07
N LEU A 281 1.70 -8.84 1.84
CA LEU A 281 1.52 -9.08 3.26
C LEU A 281 0.34 -10.01 3.46
N ASP A 282 0.60 -11.22 3.93
CA ASP A 282 -0.44 -12.19 4.26
C ASP A 282 -0.64 -12.23 5.78
N ASN A 283 -1.86 -11.92 6.25
CA ASN A 283 -2.24 -12.14 7.63
C ASN A 283 -2.65 -13.61 7.84
N LEU A 284 -1.67 -14.45 8.17
CA LEU A 284 -1.88 -15.89 8.43
C LEU A 284 -2.29 -16.21 9.87
N SER A 285 -2.19 -15.26 10.81
CA SER A 285 -2.63 -15.49 12.19
C SER A 285 -4.13 -15.34 12.26
N GLY A 286 -4.83 -16.48 12.25
CA GLY A 286 -6.28 -16.59 12.06
C GLY A 286 -7.19 -15.74 12.94
N ASP A 287 -6.71 -15.12 14.03
CA ASP A 287 -7.57 -14.33 14.93
C ASP A 287 -6.87 -13.13 15.62
N THR A 288 -5.58 -12.88 15.36
CA THR A 288 -4.87 -11.77 16.03
C THR A 288 -4.71 -10.61 15.05
N PRO A 289 -5.24 -9.41 15.35
CA PRO A 289 -4.92 -8.22 14.58
C PRO A 289 -3.40 -8.08 14.56
N LEU A 290 -2.82 -7.97 13.37
CA LEU A 290 -1.41 -7.60 13.24
C LEU A 290 -1.21 -6.28 14.00
N GLY A 291 -0.13 -6.20 14.78
CA GLY A 291 0.18 -4.99 15.54
C GLY A 291 0.23 -3.75 14.65
N ASP A 292 0.02 -2.58 15.25
CA ASP A 292 0.00 -1.27 14.60
C ASP A 292 1.14 -1.10 13.58
N LEU A 293 0.83 -1.23 12.28
CA LEU A 293 1.83 -1.03 11.23
C LEU A 293 2.04 0.46 11.00
N THR A 294 3.29 0.84 10.77
CA THR A 294 3.68 2.17 10.31
C THR A 294 4.25 2.10 8.90
N PHE A 295 3.74 2.96 8.03
CA PHE A 295 4.16 3.17 6.66
C PHE A 295 4.83 4.53 6.57
N LYS A 296 6.00 4.63 5.96
CA LYS A 296 6.68 5.89 5.65
C LYS A 296 6.89 6.00 4.16
N PHE A 297 6.77 7.20 3.63
CA PHE A 297 6.77 7.46 2.20
C PHE A 297 7.82 8.51 1.84
N TYR A 298 8.37 8.39 0.64
CA TYR A 298 9.17 9.44 0.01
C TYR A 298 8.28 10.63 -0.42
N PRO A 299 8.86 11.82 -0.68
CA PRO A 299 8.09 13.00 -1.11
C PRO A 299 7.34 12.86 -2.44
N ASP A 300 7.67 11.83 -3.23
CA ASP A 300 6.99 11.46 -4.49
C ASP A 300 5.83 10.47 -4.28
N GLY A 301 5.50 10.14 -3.02
CA GLY A 301 4.43 9.22 -2.65
C GLY A 301 4.84 7.74 -2.69
N THR A 302 6.06 7.40 -3.09
CA THR A 302 6.52 6.00 -3.09
C THR A 302 6.82 5.52 -1.68
N LEU A 303 6.55 4.25 -1.38
CA LEU A 303 6.76 3.70 -0.03
C LEU A 303 8.27 3.61 0.28
N GLU A 304 8.68 4.22 1.40
CA GLU A 304 10.06 4.24 1.91
C GLU A 304 10.29 3.12 2.93
N LYS A 305 9.39 2.96 3.91
CA LYS A 305 9.53 1.99 5.00
C LYS A 305 8.19 1.43 5.45
N LEU A 306 8.21 0.21 5.96
CA LEU A 306 7.08 -0.48 6.56
C LEU A 306 7.54 -1.20 7.85
N GLY A 307 6.89 -0.96 8.98
CA GLY A 307 7.18 -1.66 10.24
C GLY A 307 6.55 -1.01 11.48
N PRO A 308 6.77 -1.56 12.69
CA PRO A 308 7.40 -2.84 12.94
C PRO A 308 6.52 -3.98 12.38
N ALA A 309 7.13 -4.85 11.58
CA ALA A 309 6.44 -5.93 10.88
C ALA A 309 6.48 -7.25 11.67
N SER A 310 6.49 -7.17 13.01
CA SER A 310 6.56 -8.36 13.85
C SER A 310 5.41 -9.30 13.47
N TYR A 311 5.74 -10.56 13.13
CA TYR A 311 4.79 -11.62 12.73
C TYR A 311 4.20 -11.54 11.32
N LEU A 312 4.66 -10.62 10.47
CA LEU A 312 4.29 -10.63 9.05
C LEU A 312 5.11 -11.69 8.29
N TYR A 313 4.43 -12.45 7.42
CA TYR A 313 5.05 -13.29 6.40
C TYR A 313 5.08 -12.51 5.09
N ALA A 314 6.26 -12.39 4.50
CA ALA A 314 6.38 -11.80 3.17
C ALA A 314 6.15 -12.91 2.13
N GLY A 315 4.95 -13.01 1.53
CA GLY A 315 4.67 -14.03 0.51
C GLY A 315 5.48 -13.85 -0.77
N LYS A 316 5.91 -12.61 -1.04
CA LYS A 316 6.85 -12.24 -2.12
C LYS A 316 7.61 -10.99 -1.66
N LEU A 317 8.95 -11.02 -1.76
CA LEU A 317 9.82 -9.88 -1.39
C LEU A 317 10.32 -9.12 -2.61
N SER A 318 10.46 -9.77 -3.77
CA SER A 318 10.77 -9.06 -5.01
C SER A 318 10.25 -9.82 -6.22
N SER A 319 10.25 -9.17 -7.39
CA SER A 319 9.95 -9.85 -8.66
C SER A 319 10.93 -11.00 -8.97
N LYS A 320 12.11 -11.01 -8.32
CA LYS A 320 13.20 -11.95 -8.54
C LYS A 320 13.25 -13.09 -7.55
N TYR A 321 12.56 -13.00 -6.42
CA TYR A 321 12.57 -14.02 -5.37
C TYR A 321 11.14 -14.37 -4.95
N GLU A 322 10.82 -15.66 -5.03
CA GLU A 322 9.50 -16.19 -4.71
C GLU A 322 9.47 -16.81 -3.31
N ASN A 323 8.28 -16.76 -2.72
CA ASN A 323 7.86 -17.49 -1.54
C ASN A 323 8.82 -17.46 -0.31
N PRO A 324 9.18 -16.26 0.18
CA PRO A 324 9.88 -16.12 1.45
C PRO A 324 9.03 -16.67 2.60
N ARG A 325 9.37 -17.84 3.11
CA ARG A 325 8.91 -18.25 4.45
C ARG A 325 9.73 -17.51 5.50
N CYS A 326 9.63 -16.18 5.52
CA CYS A 326 10.42 -15.31 6.38
C CYS A 326 9.48 -14.57 7.33
N THR A 327 9.65 -14.80 8.63
CA THR A 327 8.99 -14.02 9.67
C THR A 327 9.76 -12.72 9.87
N LEU A 328 9.13 -11.59 9.59
CA LEU A 328 9.78 -10.29 9.72
C LEU A 328 9.96 -9.90 11.20
N ALA A 329 11.14 -9.37 11.54
CA ALA A 329 11.47 -8.91 12.90
C ALA A 329 11.28 -7.41 13.09
N ASP A 330 11.49 -6.63 12.02
CA ASP A 330 11.67 -5.19 12.11
C ASP A 330 11.20 -4.50 10.80
N TRP A 331 11.61 -3.24 10.59
CA TRP A 331 11.28 -2.47 9.40
C TRP A 331 11.79 -3.09 8.09
N ILE A 332 10.90 -3.18 7.10
CA ILE A 332 11.26 -3.28 5.69
C ILE A 332 11.55 -1.87 5.19
N ASN A 333 12.68 -1.69 4.51
CA ASN A 333 13.02 -0.44 3.84
C ASN A 333 13.04 -0.69 2.34
N LEU A 334 12.62 0.31 1.58
CA LEU A 334 12.42 0.26 0.13
C LEU A 334 13.25 1.35 -0.56
N HIS A 335 13.68 1.05 -1.77
CA HIS A 335 14.20 2.06 -2.70
C HIS A 335 13.02 2.86 -3.27
N SER A 336 13.29 4.06 -3.80
CA SER A 336 12.24 4.91 -4.41
C SER A 336 11.55 4.27 -5.62
N ASN A 337 12.15 3.25 -6.23
CA ASN A 337 11.52 2.47 -7.30
C ASN A 337 10.63 1.31 -6.78
N GLY A 338 10.37 1.26 -5.46
CA GLY A 338 9.53 0.25 -4.82
C GLY A 338 10.19 -1.11 -4.62
N GLN A 339 11.46 -1.31 -5.03
CA GLN A 339 12.19 -2.54 -4.70
C GLN A 339 12.59 -2.53 -3.23
N ILE A 340 12.57 -3.70 -2.59
CA ILE A 340 13.11 -3.83 -1.24
C ILE A 340 14.57 -3.41 -1.27
N LYS A 341 14.95 -2.59 -0.28
CA LYS A 341 16.32 -2.16 -0.02
C LYS A 341 16.94 -3.01 1.06
N ARG A 342 16.21 -3.20 2.15
CA ARG A 342 16.64 -4.06 3.26
C ARG A 342 15.48 -4.53 4.12
N PHE A 343 15.61 -5.68 4.75
CA PHE A 343 14.70 -6.12 5.80
C PHE A 343 15.42 -7.00 6.85
N PHE A 344 14.81 -7.12 8.02
CA PHE A 344 15.25 -8.00 9.10
C PHE A 344 14.20 -9.08 9.35
N PHE A 345 14.65 -10.32 9.58
CA PHE A 345 13.77 -11.44 9.92
C PHE A 345 14.12 -12.04 11.29
N SER A 346 13.11 -12.47 12.05
CA SER A 346 13.27 -12.95 13.43
C SER A 346 13.64 -14.42 13.50
N ASP A 347 13.18 -15.20 12.53
CA ASP A 347 13.22 -16.67 12.58
C ASP A 347 13.80 -17.27 11.29
N HIS A 348 13.38 -18.48 10.96
CA HIS A 348 13.79 -19.14 9.74
C HIS A 348 13.29 -18.34 8.53
N CYS A 349 14.18 -18.11 7.56
CA CYS A 349 13.88 -17.41 6.31
C CYS A 349 14.47 -18.20 5.16
N VAL A 350 13.63 -18.50 4.16
CA VAL A 350 14.02 -19.19 2.93
C VAL A 350 13.74 -18.27 1.75
N LEU A 351 14.78 -17.82 1.05
CA LEU A 351 14.65 -17.07 -0.20
C LEU A 351 14.93 -17.99 -1.37
N SER A 352 14.03 -18.06 -2.35
CA SER A 352 14.28 -18.85 -3.55
C SER A 352 13.96 -18.09 -4.83
N ASN A 353 14.63 -18.48 -5.91
CA ASN A 353 14.29 -18.16 -7.27
C ASN A 353 14.71 -19.32 -8.18
N LYS A 354 14.55 -19.16 -9.50
CA LYS A 354 14.92 -20.20 -10.48
C LYS A 354 16.37 -20.69 -10.41
N ASN A 355 17.28 -19.88 -9.87
CA ASN A 355 18.72 -20.12 -9.84
C ASN A 355 19.28 -20.41 -8.44
N ILE A 356 18.59 -19.97 -7.37
CA ILE A 356 19.15 -19.94 -6.02
C ILE A 356 18.05 -20.25 -5.00
N ARG A 357 18.38 -21.01 -3.97
CA ARG A 357 17.60 -21.18 -2.74
C ARG A 357 18.52 -20.96 -1.55
N ILE A 358 18.14 -20.11 -0.61
CA ILE A 358 18.94 -19.76 0.56
C ILE A 358 18.08 -19.92 1.80
N GLU A 359 18.51 -20.76 2.73
CA GLU A 359 18.01 -20.84 4.10
C GLU A 359 19.03 -20.18 5.04
N PHE A 360 18.64 -19.13 5.76
CA PHE A 360 19.56 -18.43 6.66
C PHE A 360 19.75 -19.17 8.00
N LYS A 361 20.98 -19.11 8.55
CA LYS A 361 21.36 -19.82 9.79
C LYS A 361 20.98 -19.08 11.06
N LYS A 362 21.11 -17.76 11.03
CA LYS A 362 20.97 -16.90 12.21
C LYS A 362 19.61 -16.23 12.23
N ARG A 363 19.06 -16.09 13.43
CA ARG A 363 17.98 -15.15 13.72
C ARG A 363 18.51 -13.72 13.60
N PHE A 364 17.67 -12.77 13.20
CA PHE A 364 18.00 -11.35 13.10
C PHE A 364 19.11 -11.02 12.11
N VAL A 365 19.05 -11.59 10.90
CA VAL A 365 19.97 -11.20 9.81
C VAL A 365 19.34 -10.07 9.00
N GLU A 366 20.12 -9.04 8.73
CA GLU A 366 19.78 -7.99 7.77
C GLU A 366 20.05 -8.49 6.36
N VAL A 367 19.03 -8.49 5.51
CA VAL A 367 19.14 -8.83 4.08
C VAL A 367 19.04 -7.57 3.26
N ASN A 368 20.05 -7.31 2.42
CA ASN A 368 20.18 -6.12 1.59
C ASN A 368 19.98 -6.44 0.10
N PHE A 369 19.36 -5.52 -0.62
CA PHE A 369 19.07 -5.65 -2.04
C PHE A 369 19.45 -4.38 -2.82
N SER A 370 19.83 -4.56 -4.06
CA SER A 370 20.09 -3.49 -5.02
C SER A 370 18.78 -2.82 -5.47
N PRO A 371 18.85 -1.61 -6.05
CA PRO A 371 17.71 -1.01 -6.73
C PRO A 371 17.12 -1.91 -7.84
N SER A 372 17.93 -2.82 -8.42
CA SER A 372 17.49 -3.79 -9.42
C SER A 372 16.84 -5.05 -8.81
N GLY A 373 16.73 -5.13 -7.48
CA GLY A 373 16.08 -6.21 -6.76
C GLY A 373 16.94 -7.46 -6.54
N TYR A 374 18.26 -7.38 -6.70
CA TYR A 374 19.21 -8.48 -6.44
C TYR A 374 19.82 -8.38 -5.04
N LEU A 375 20.11 -9.52 -4.41
CA LEU A 375 20.84 -9.56 -3.14
C LEU A 375 22.21 -8.88 -3.26
N ILE A 376 22.61 -8.12 -2.23
CA ILE A 376 23.94 -7.53 -2.10
C ILE A 376 24.54 -7.98 -0.76
N GLY A 377 25.81 -8.37 -0.74
CA GLY A 377 26.55 -8.67 0.48
C GLY A 377 26.84 -10.16 0.69
N GLY A 378 27.52 -10.46 1.79
CA GLY A 378 27.84 -11.83 2.21
C GLY A 378 26.91 -12.31 3.31
N TYR A 379 26.38 -13.52 3.16
CA TYR A 379 25.40 -14.10 4.07
C TYR A 379 25.85 -15.45 4.63
N ASP A 380 25.80 -15.56 5.96
CA ASP A 380 25.96 -16.83 6.68
C ASP A 380 24.64 -17.61 6.60
N ILE A 381 24.66 -18.72 5.88
CA ILE A 381 23.48 -19.49 5.52
C ILE A 381 23.54 -20.88 6.14
N LYS A 382 22.38 -21.40 6.55
CA LYS A 382 22.26 -22.74 7.12
C LYS A 382 22.40 -23.79 6.04
N SER A 383 21.72 -23.54 4.93
CA SER A 383 21.79 -24.30 3.71
C SER A 383 21.54 -23.33 2.55
N GLY A 384 22.34 -23.42 1.49
CA GLY A 384 22.01 -22.81 0.22
C GLY A 384 22.01 -23.88 -0.85
N GLU A 385 21.17 -23.73 -1.86
CA GLU A 385 21.19 -24.53 -3.08
C GLU A 385 21.35 -23.56 -4.26
N ILE A 386 22.27 -23.84 -5.18
CA ILE A 386 22.34 -23.12 -6.46
C ILE A 386 21.99 -24.09 -7.58
N ASN A 387 21.10 -23.66 -8.46
CA ASN A 387 20.80 -24.36 -9.69
C ASN A 387 21.78 -23.92 -10.78
N TYR A 388 22.60 -24.86 -11.22
CA TYR A 388 23.48 -24.70 -12.36
C TYR A 388 23.23 -25.83 -13.36
N ASN A 389 22.87 -25.48 -14.60
CA ASN A 389 22.51 -26.43 -15.66
C ASN A 389 21.45 -27.47 -15.22
N ASN A 390 20.40 -27.02 -14.51
CA ASN A 390 19.31 -27.86 -13.96
C ASN A 390 19.73 -28.83 -12.85
N ASN A 391 20.93 -28.68 -12.28
CA ASN A 391 21.38 -29.44 -11.11
C ASN A 391 21.52 -28.52 -9.89
N TRP A 392 21.04 -28.97 -8.74
CA TRP A 392 21.13 -28.23 -7.47
C TRP A 392 22.36 -28.64 -6.67
N TYR A 393 23.14 -27.65 -6.23
CA TYR A 393 24.36 -27.84 -5.44
C TYR A 393 24.23 -27.19 -4.07
N THR A 394 24.53 -27.91 -3.00
CA THR A 394 24.52 -27.37 -1.62
C THR A 394 25.74 -26.50 -1.36
N ILE A 395 25.55 -25.35 -0.73
CA ILE A 395 26.60 -24.38 -0.37
C ILE A 395 26.38 -23.83 1.06
N LYS A 396 27.46 -23.39 1.72
CA LYS A 396 27.42 -22.87 3.10
C LYS A 396 27.60 -21.35 3.20
N LEU A 397 28.19 -20.71 2.20
CA LEU A 397 28.30 -19.25 2.14
C LEU A 397 28.13 -18.76 0.69
N ILE A 398 27.43 -17.65 0.52
CA ILE A 398 27.31 -16.95 -0.77
C ILE A 398 27.64 -15.47 -0.54
N VAL A 399 28.50 -14.94 -1.41
CA VAL A 399 28.78 -13.50 -1.48
C VAL A 399 28.28 -12.99 -2.82
N PHE A 400 27.31 -12.08 -2.74
CA PHE A 400 26.74 -11.44 -3.90
C PHE A 400 27.50 -10.17 -4.28
N SER A 401 27.46 -9.87 -5.58
CA SER A 401 28.04 -8.67 -6.17
C SER A 401 27.62 -7.40 -5.45
N LYS A 402 28.62 -6.57 -5.11
CA LYS A 402 28.36 -5.24 -4.55
C LYS A 402 27.66 -4.32 -5.54
N ALA A 403 27.82 -4.57 -6.84
CA ALA A 403 27.15 -3.82 -7.90
C ALA A 403 25.65 -4.13 -7.98
N GLY A 404 25.18 -5.23 -7.36
CA GLY A 404 23.77 -5.55 -7.31
C GLY A 404 23.19 -5.93 -8.67
N ASP A 405 24.01 -6.52 -9.54
CA ASP A 405 23.69 -7.00 -10.89
C ASP A 405 23.26 -8.48 -10.91
N GLY A 406 23.18 -9.11 -9.74
CA GLY A 406 22.81 -10.51 -9.58
C GLY A 406 23.96 -11.50 -9.80
N GLN A 407 25.18 -11.03 -10.03
CA GLN A 407 26.34 -11.90 -10.06
C GLN A 407 26.72 -12.37 -8.66
N ILE A 408 27.18 -13.61 -8.56
CA ILE A 408 27.79 -14.15 -7.34
C ILE A 408 29.29 -13.88 -7.46
N GLU A 409 29.87 -13.16 -6.49
CA GLU A 409 31.30 -12.87 -6.47
C GLU A 409 32.09 -14.07 -5.96
N SER A 410 31.61 -14.73 -4.90
CA SER A 410 32.25 -15.92 -4.33
C SER A 410 31.26 -16.86 -3.67
N ILE A 411 31.64 -18.14 -3.59
CA ILE A 411 30.92 -19.19 -2.88
C ILE A 411 31.90 -19.87 -1.92
N CYS A 412 31.41 -20.29 -0.76
CA CYS A 412 32.13 -21.20 0.11
C CYS A 412 31.34 -22.49 0.34
N LEU A 413 32.04 -23.62 0.16
CA LEU A 413 31.49 -24.96 0.37
C LEU A 413 31.68 -25.42 1.81
N ASP A 414 32.75 -24.96 2.45
CA ASP A 414 32.99 -25.07 3.88
C ASP A 414 33.44 -23.74 4.48
N GLU A 415 33.49 -23.63 5.82
CA GLU A 415 33.89 -22.41 6.54
C GLU A 415 35.29 -21.92 6.12
N ASP A 416 36.15 -22.84 5.65
CA ASP A 416 37.54 -22.56 5.26
C ASP A 416 37.79 -22.58 3.74
N GLU A 417 36.81 -23.00 2.93
CA GLU A 417 36.99 -23.18 1.47
C GLU A 417 36.12 -22.22 0.66
N CYS A 418 36.61 -20.98 0.55
CA CYS A 418 36.00 -19.92 -0.24
C CYS A 418 36.78 -19.67 -1.55
N GLY A 419 36.06 -19.47 -2.66
CA GLY A 419 36.67 -19.09 -3.93
C GLY A 419 35.77 -18.19 -4.78
N PRO A 420 36.35 -17.43 -5.74
CA PRO A 420 35.57 -16.65 -6.68
C PRO A 420 34.65 -17.58 -7.48
N PHE A 421 33.40 -17.16 -7.70
CA PHE A 421 32.48 -17.93 -8.51
C PHE A 421 32.93 -17.86 -9.97
N LYS A 422 33.64 -18.89 -10.43
CA LYS A 422 33.93 -19.08 -11.85
C LYS A 422 32.92 -20.09 -12.38
N GLN A 423 32.24 -19.79 -13.48
CA GLN A 423 31.36 -20.76 -14.15
C GLN A 423 32.06 -22.10 -14.44
N THR A 424 33.40 -22.09 -14.56
CA THR A 424 34.23 -23.28 -14.75
C THR A 424 34.41 -24.16 -13.50
N LEU A 425 34.03 -23.71 -12.29
CA LEU A 425 34.20 -24.51 -11.06
C LEU A 425 33.42 -25.83 -11.12
N PHE A 426 32.27 -25.85 -11.78
CA PHE A 426 31.44 -27.05 -11.95
C PHE A 426 31.85 -27.93 -13.14
N GLN A 427 32.85 -27.51 -13.93
CA GLN A 427 33.37 -28.27 -15.07
C GLN A 427 34.60 -29.12 -14.71
N HIS A 428 35.11 -29.03 -13.48
CA HIS A 428 36.19 -29.93 -13.04
C HIS A 428 35.61 -31.28 -12.61
N GLU A 429 35.99 -32.34 -13.32
CA GLU A 429 35.61 -33.75 -13.10
C GLU A 429 35.83 -34.26 -11.66
N ASN A 430 36.58 -33.52 -10.82
CA ASN A 430 36.74 -33.81 -9.40
C ASN A 430 35.48 -33.54 -8.54
N PHE A 431 34.41 -32.99 -9.12
CA PHE A 431 33.18 -32.62 -8.39
C PHE A 431 32.09 -33.70 -8.35
N ILE A 432 32.24 -34.82 -9.07
CA ILE A 432 31.34 -35.97 -8.96
C ILE A 432 32.11 -37.11 -8.28
N GLY A 433 31.67 -37.49 -7.09
CA GLY A 433 32.39 -38.42 -6.21
C GLY A 433 32.81 -39.74 -6.87
N ASN A 434 34.10 -40.04 -6.69
CA ASN A 434 34.74 -41.36 -6.58
C ASN A 434 34.47 -42.44 -7.64
N SER A 435 35.41 -42.58 -8.60
CA SER A 435 36.13 -43.84 -8.80
C SER A 435 37.50 -43.59 -9.47
N LYS A 436 38.52 -44.32 -9.03
CA LYS A 436 39.91 -44.24 -9.49
C LYS A 436 40.06 -44.35 -11.01
N ALA A 437 40.83 -43.45 -11.61
CA ALA A 437 41.69 -43.76 -12.75
C ALA A 437 42.93 -42.86 -12.73
N THR A 438 44.05 -43.42 -12.27
CA THR A 438 45.39 -42.92 -12.58
C THR A 438 45.61 -42.95 -14.09
N SER A 439 45.94 -41.81 -14.71
CA SER A 439 46.76 -41.80 -15.92
C SER A 439 47.90 -40.79 -15.74
N ALA A 440 49.11 -41.34 -15.81
CA ALA A 440 50.36 -40.63 -15.61
C ALA A 440 50.66 -39.69 -16.79
N CYS A 441 51.02 -38.45 -16.50
CA CYS A 441 51.78 -37.62 -17.43
C CYS A 441 53.25 -38.07 -17.38
N SER A 442 53.57 -39.16 -18.07
CA SER A 442 54.94 -39.64 -18.24
C SER A 442 55.40 -39.43 -19.68
N LYS A 443 55.77 -38.19 -20.05
CA LYS A 443 56.67 -37.92 -21.18
C LYS A 443 57.60 -36.74 -20.90
N LYS A 444 58.87 -36.91 -21.28
CA LYS A 444 59.94 -35.92 -21.05
C LYS A 444 59.80 -34.73 -22.02
N PRO A 445 60.18 -33.50 -21.60
CA PRO A 445 60.05 -32.26 -22.38
C PRO A 445 60.81 -32.21 -23.72
N SER A 446 61.68 -33.18 -24.02
CA SER A 446 62.45 -33.24 -25.27
C SER A 446 61.71 -33.86 -26.46
N GLU A 447 60.45 -34.29 -26.30
CA GLU A 447 59.62 -34.84 -27.39
C GLU A 447 58.71 -33.80 -28.08
N TYR A 448 58.72 -32.53 -27.65
CA TYR A 448 58.00 -31.47 -28.37
C TYR A 448 58.95 -30.70 -29.29
N LEU A 449 59.15 -31.26 -30.49
CA LEU A 449 59.74 -30.56 -31.63
C LEU A 449 58.64 -30.28 -32.68
N GLU A 450 58.49 -29.00 -33.01
CA GLU A 450 58.02 -28.45 -34.30
C GLU A 450 56.72 -28.93 -34.96
N SER A 451 55.75 -29.46 -34.20
CA SER A 451 54.39 -29.69 -34.72
C SER A 451 53.51 -28.43 -34.57
N THR A 452 53.89 -27.41 -35.34
CA THR A 452 53.37 -26.04 -35.30
C THR A 452 51.99 -25.91 -35.95
N LYS A 453 51.26 -24.81 -35.63
CA LYS A 453 50.07 -24.18 -36.27
C LYS A 453 49.30 -24.96 -37.35
N GLN A 454 49.97 -25.58 -38.32
CA GLN A 454 49.39 -26.47 -39.30
C GLN A 454 48.63 -27.67 -38.70
N GLU A 455 49.08 -28.26 -37.58
CA GLU A 455 48.33 -29.34 -36.92
C GLU A 455 47.03 -28.84 -36.30
N ALA A 456 47.05 -27.64 -35.72
CA ALA A 456 45.85 -27.00 -35.19
C ALA A 456 44.85 -26.62 -36.30
N ILE A 457 45.37 -26.13 -37.44
CA ILE A 457 44.56 -25.86 -38.65
C ILE A 457 43.97 -27.16 -39.19
N LYS A 458 44.75 -28.24 -39.25
CA LYS A 458 44.29 -29.55 -39.70
C LYS A 458 43.20 -30.12 -38.78
N ALA A 459 43.41 -30.09 -37.48
CA ALA A 459 42.42 -30.56 -36.50
C ALA A 459 41.11 -29.74 -36.56
N CYS A 460 41.20 -28.43 -36.80
CA CYS A 460 40.03 -27.58 -37.01
C CYS A 460 39.28 -27.94 -38.31
N ASN A 461 40.01 -28.20 -39.40
CA ASN A 461 39.43 -28.65 -40.66
C ASN A 461 38.76 -30.03 -40.54
N ASP A 462 39.40 -30.98 -39.85
CA ASP A 462 38.87 -32.33 -39.64
C ASP A 462 37.59 -32.29 -38.79
N PHE A 463 37.57 -31.47 -37.72
CA PHE A 463 36.37 -31.25 -36.90
C PHE A 463 35.22 -30.62 -37.69
N LEU A 464 35.50 -29.61 -38.51
CA LEU A 464 34.47 -28.98 -39.34
C LEU A 464 33.94 -29.94 -40.41
N LYS A 465 34.82 -30.76 -41.01
CA LYS A 465 34.40 -31.79 -41.96
C LYS A 465 33.46 -32.82 -41.32
N GLU A 466 33.79 -33.30 -40.12
CA GLU A 466 32.93 -34.21 -39.35
C GLU A 466 31.56 -33.59 -39.05
N LYS A 467 31.51 -32.31 -38.67
CA LYS A 467 30.24 -31.64 -38.35
C LYS A 467 29.43 -31.23 -39.58
N LEU A 468 30.08 -30.93 -40.70
CA LEU A 468 29.42 -30.53 -41.95
C LEU A 468 28.92 -31.73 -42.77
N GLU A 469 29.55 -32.90 -42.69
CA GLU A 469 28.96 -34.12 -43.28
C GLU A 469 27.59 -34.48 -42.65
N SER A 470 27.29 -33.95 -41.45
CA SER A 470 25.99 -34.10 -40.79
C SER A 470 24.98 -32.98 -41.06
N ALA A 471 25.36 -31.90 -41.77
CA ALA A 471 24.52 -30.75 -42.02
C ALA A 471 24.61 -30.32 -43.50
N ASP A 472 23.49 -30.34 -44.23
CA ASP A 472 23.41 -30.02 -45.67
C ASP A 472 23.63 -28.51 -45.93
N ILE A 473 24.86 -28.06 -45.73
CA ILE A 473 25.26 -26.65 -45.81
C ILE A 473 26.59 -26.55 -46.57
N SER A 474 26.50 -26.21 -47.84
CA SER A 474 27.65 -25.83 -48.67
C SER A 474 27.88 -24.33 -48.54
N LEU A 475 28.71 -23.90 -47.58
CA LEU A 475 29.48 -22.64 -47.59
C LEU A 475 30.12 -22.41 -46.20
N PHE A 476 31.24 -23.08 -45.94
CA PHE A 476 32.17 -22.72 -44.87
C PHE A 476 33.55 -22.51 -45.48
N SER A 477 34.20 -21.40 -45.14
CA SER A 477 35.64 -21.23 -45.34
C SER A 477 36.30 -20.94 -43.99
N CYS A 478 37.28 -21.75 -43.61
CA CYS A 478 38.08 -21.48 -42.42
C CYS A 478 38.83 -20.16 -42.53
N PRO A 479 39.09 -19.46 -41.42
CA PRO A 479 39.96 -18.29 -41.43
C PRO A 479 41.37 -18.71 -41.83
N THR A 480 41.98 -17.94 -42.72
CA THR A 480 43.39 -18.12 -43.10
C THR A 480 44.37 -17.62 -42.02
N SER A 481 43.90 -17.02 -40.93
CA SER A 481 44.74 -16.50 -39.85
C SER A 481 44.32 -16.97 -38.47
N CYS A 482 45.20 -17.73 -37.81
CA CYS A 482 45.18 -17.96 -36.37
C CYS A 482 46.27 -17.11 -35.70
N ILE A 483 45.97 -16.57 -34.52
CA ILE A 483 46.87 -15.70 -33.75
C ILE A 483 47.38 -16.49 -32.55
N GLU A 484 48.68 -16.40 -32.27
CA GLU A 484 49.26 -16.92 -31.02
C GLU A 484 49.09 -15.89 -29.91
N GLU A 485 48.34 -16.24 -28.87
CA GLU A 485 48.21 -15.44 -27.66
C GLU A 485 49.16 -15.97 -26.59
N LYS A 486 49.84 -15.05 -25.89
CA LYS A 486 50.57 -15.37 -24.66
C LYS A 486 49.58 -15.51 -23.52
N CYS A 487 49.67 -16.61 -22.78
CA CYS A 487 48.92 -16.74 -21.53
C CYS A 487 49.62 -15.94 -20.43
N ASP A 488 49.02 -14.86 -19.95
CA ASP A 488 49.53 -14.10 -18.80
C ASP A 488 49.31 -14.92 -17.50
N GLY A 489 50.30 -15.75 -17.18
CA GLY A 489 50.46 -16.37 -15.87
C GLY A 489 51.66 -15.76 -15.17
N GLY A 490 51.41 -14.98 -14.12
CA GLY A 490 52.46 -14.40 -13.27
C GLY A 490 53.26 -15.49 -12.56
N GLY A 491 54.36 -15.92 -13.18
CA GLY A 491 55.31 -16.88 -12.63
C GLY A 491 56.56 -16.96 -13.49
N ILE A 492 57.73 -16.98 -12.86
CA ILE A 492 59.07 -16.76 -13.47
C ILE A 492 59.48 -17.85 -14.50
N PHE A 493 58.66 -18.89 -14.71
CA PHE A 493 58.83 -19.85 -15.81
C PHE A 493 57.47 -20.28 -16.39
N SER A 494 56.90 -19.50 -17.30
CA SER A 494 55.71 -19.91 -18.07
C SER A 494 55.65 -19.18 -19.42
N SER A 495 56.27 -19.74 -20.46
CA SER A 495 56.07 -19.33 -21.85
C SER A 495 55.12 -20.27 -22.57
N LYS A 496 53.92 -20.49 -22.01
CA LYS A 496 52.86 -21.22 -22.71
C LYS A 496 52.15 -20.28 -23.70
N LYS A 497 52.12 -20.68 -24.97
CA LYS A 497 51.38 -19.99 -26.03
C LYS A 497 50.11 -20.79 -26.34
N LYS A 498 49.01 -20.08 -26.58
CA LYS A 498 47.75 -20.65 -27.07
C LYS A 498 47.50 -20.13 -28.47
N VAL A 499 47.13 -21.01 -29.41
CA VAL A 499 46.71 -20.60 -30.75
C VAL A 499 45.20 -20.45 -30.75
N VAL A 500 44.70 -19.26 -31.09
CA VAL A 500 43.27 -18.98 -31.23
C VAL A 500 42.95 -18.78 -32.71
N CYS A 501 41.99 -19.55 -33.21
CA CYS A 501 41.46 -19.43 -34.56
C CYS A 501 39.97 -19.04 -34.45
N THR A 502 39.55 -17.96 -35.11
CA THR A 502 38.18 -17.45 -35.01
C THR A 502 37.47 -17.56 -36.35
N ALA A 503 36.55 -18.51 -36.51
CA ALA A 503 35.70 -18.61 -37.70
C ALA A 503 34.46 -17.73 -37.57
N VAL A 504 34.17 -16.94 -38.60
CA VAL A 504 32.94 -16.13 -38.68
C VAL A 504 32.03 -16.76 -39.71
N THR A 505 30.83 -17.16 -39.28
CA THR A 505 29.77 -17.63 -40.16
C THR A 505 28.85 -16.48 -40.54
N LYS A 506 28.53 -16.36 -41.83
CA LYS A 506 27.40 -15.54 -42.30
C LYS A 506 26.29 -16.48 -42.75
N TYR A 507 25.17 -16.44 -42.03
CA TYR A 507 23.92 -17.05 -42.48
C TYR A 507 23.27 -16.11 -43.49
N ASN A 508 22.98 -16.61 -44.69
CA ASN A 508 22.07 -15.90 -45.60
C ASN A 508 20.64 -16.14 -45.12
N SER A 509 20.03 -15.04 -44.67
CA SER A 509 18.62 -14.80 -44.34
C SER A 509 17.59 -15.86 -44.76
N ASN A 510 16.93 -16.44 -43.76
CA ASN A 510 15.68 -15.87 -43.25
C ASN A 510 15.80 -15.62 -41.74
#